data_AF-A0A4Z1IC68-F1
#
_entry.id   AF-A0A4Z1IC68-F1
#
_cell.length_a   1.000
_cell.length_b   1.000
_cell.length_c   1.000
_cell.angle_alpha   90.00
_cell.angle_beta   90.00
_cell.angle_gamma   90.00
#
_symmetry.space_group_name_H-M   'P 1'
#
loop_
_entity.id
_entity.type
_entity.pdbx_description
1 polymer ?
#
loop_
_entity_poly.entity_id
_entity_poly.type
_entity_poly.pdbx_seq_one_letter_code
_entity_poly.pdbx_strand_id
1 'polypeptide(L)'
;MVLCFTFKQYFSHTKIDTEPKTFIHLVRHGEAYHNLGHFNGKINPRSYNIQDPYLTCKGIEQAKTTREQMTKRYPVPNNVLTSPLLRTLETTLRIFPFANDGSIYPQPQIVAYDDLRESGAYLCNVRQTTLDLANNYEHKGVDFTALPPIAPPMKSTIRTKQRAEIVRNQITVISKLIKKGGGVWKGVYIQGTGQNTGPRIQMKQDVHIVVVSHGFSHNPAELEEIQTRGDEDI
;
A
#
# COMPACT_ATOMS: atom_id res chain seq x y z
N MET A 1 39.88 -6.13 -19.46
CA MET A 1 40.12 -6.26 -18.02
C MET A 1 40.09 -4.89 -17.38
N VAL A 2 38.92 -4.34 -17.06
CA VAL A 2 38.77 -3.19 -16.16
C VAL A 2 37.35 -3.26 -15.57
N LEU A 3 37.24 -3.70 -14.31
CA LEU A 3 36.01 -3.66 -13.52
C LEU A 3 36.47 -3.53 -12.06
N CYS A 4 36.92 -2.34 -11.69
CA CYS A 4 37.31 -2.06 -10.31
C CYS A 4 37.29 -0.56 -9.96
N PHE A 5 36.19 0.13 -10.25
CA PHE A 5 35.76 1.39 -9.63
C PHE A 5 34.22 1.36 -9.80
N THR A 6 33.35 1.35 -8.78
CA THR A 6 33.31 2.20 -7.59
C THR A 6 32.45 1.54 -6.49
N PHE A 7 32.89 0.41 -5.90
CA PHE A 7 32.18 -0.22 -4.76
C PHE A 7 32.46 0.46 -3.40
N LYS A 8 33.38 1.44 -3.34
CA LYS A 8 33.83 2.07 -2.09
C LYS A 8 32.87 3.12 -1.52
N GLN A 9 31.95 3.67 -2.31
CA GLN A 9 31.11 4.80 -1.86
C GLN A 9 29.90 4.36 -1.02
N TYR A 10 29.52 3.07 -1.06
CA TYR A 10 28.43 2.53 -0.24
C TYR A 10 28.85 2.15 1.18
N PHE A 11 30.16 2.03 1.46
CA PHE A 11 30.68 1.64 2.78
C PHE A 11 31.30 2.80 3.56
N SER A 12 31.23 4.04 3.07
CA SER A 12 31.84 5.21 3.71
C SER A 12 30.92 6.02 4.64
N HIS A 13 29.75 5.49 5.02
CA HIS A 13 28.92 6.12 6.06
C HIS A 13 29.00 5.35 7.38
N THR A 14 30.10 5.56 8.10
CA THR A 14 30.25 5.26 9.54
C THR A 14 29.65 6.38 10.40
N LYS A 15 28.45 6.85 10.06
CA LYS A 15 27.56 7.51 11.03
C LYS A 15 26.40 6.57 11.25
N ILE A 16 26.28 6.06 12.48
CA ILE A 16 25.07 5.36 12.91
C ILE A 16 23.96 6.40 12.84
N ASP A 17 23.16 6.35 11.78
CA ASP A 17 21.99 7.20 11.59
C ASP A 17 20.97 6.80 12.65
N THR A 18 20.89 7.59 13.73
CA THR A 18 20.00 7.34 14.87
C THR A 18 18.57 7.78 14.61
N GLU A 19 18.28 8.35 13.44
CA GLU A 19 16.94 8.77 13.07
C GLU A 19 16.13 7.63 12.42
N PRO A 20 14.85 7.47 12.80
CA PRO A 20 13.99 6.41 12.30
C PRO A 20 13.71 6.61 10.82
N LYS A 21 13.94 5.57 10.02
CA LYS A 21 13.68 5.58 8.58
C LYS A 21 12.21 5.30 8.30
N THR A 22 11.80 5.53 7.07
CA THR A 22 10.46 5.17 6.59
C THR A 22 10.60 4.26 5.39
N PHE A 23 10.07 3.05 5.52
CA PHE A 23 10.04 2.04 4.49
C PHE A 23 8.63 1.95 3.90
N ILE A 24 8.55 2.11 2.59
CA ILE A 24 7.31 1.99 1.83
C ILE A 24 7.35 0.68 1.05
N HIS A 25 6.43 -0.23 1.34
CA HIS A 25 6.32 -1.53 0.68
C HIS A 25 5.18 -1.48 -0.32
N LEU A 26 5.49 -1.57 -1.62
CA LEU A 26 4.48 -1.53 -2.66
C LEU A 26 4.05 -2.94 -3.03
N VAL A 27 2.74 -3.20 -2.95
CA VAL A 27 2.15 -4.51 -3.26
C VAL A 27 1.07 -4.34 -4.32
N ARG A 28 1.20 -5.07 -5.41
CA ARG A 28 0.13 -5.21 -6.40
C ARG A 28 -0.86 -6.29 -5.94
N HIS A 29 -2.15 -6.08 -6.21
CA HIS A 29 -3.15 -7.12 -5.98
C HIS A 29 -2.82 -8.44 -6.69
N GLY A 30 -3.25 -9.57 -6.11
CA GLY A 30 -3.18 -10.88 -6.74
C GLY A 30 -4.07 -10.97 -7.99
N GLU A 31 -3.94 -12.03 -8.78
CA GLU A 31 -4.75 -12.24 -9.98
C GLU A 31 -6.26 -12.18 -9.68
N ALA A 32 -6.98 -11.33 -10.42
CA ALA A 32 -8.43 -11.16 -10.33
C ALA A 32 -9.10 -11.63 -11.62
N TYR A 33 -10.42 -11.86 -11.59
CA TYR A 33 -11.16 -12.40 -12.74
C TYR A 33 -11.01 -11.57 -14.02
N HIS A 34 -10.86 -10.25 -13.93
CA HIS A 34 -10.63 -9.42 -15.12
C HIS A 34 -9.27 -9.68 -15.80
N ASN A 35 -8.27 -10.19 -15.06
CA ASN A 35 -6.95 -10.51 -15.61
C ASN A 35 -6.98 -11.74 -16.52
N LEU A 36 -7.96 -12.65 -16.33
CA LEU A 36 -8.08 -13.88 -17.12
C LEU A 36 -8.42 -13.63 -18.59
N GLY A 37 -8.92 -12.43 -18.92
CA GLY A 37 -9.14 -12.02 -20.31
C GLY A 37 -7.86 -11.70 -21.08
N HIS A 38 -6.70 -11.70 -20.43
CA HIS A 38 -5.42 -11.41 -21.07
C HIS A 38 -4.71 -12.73 -21.40
N PHE A 39 -4.74 -13.16 -22.67
CA PHE A 39 -4.10 -14.40 -23.10
C PHE A 39 -3.15 -14.14 -24.28
N ASN A 40 -1.91 -14.62 -24.18
CA ASN A 40 -0.86 -14.44 -25.20
C ASN A 40 -0.69 -12.99 -25.67
N GLY A 41 -0.70 -12.03 -24.74
CA GLY A 41 -0.59 -10.60 -25.03
C GLY A 41 -1.83 -9.97 -25.68
N LYS A 42 -2.88 -10.77 -25.96
CA LYS A 42 -4.17 -10.25 -26.43
C LYS A 42 -5.07 -9.98 -25.23
N ILE A 43 -5.58 -8.76 -25.17
CA ILE A 43 -6.54 -8.33 -24.16
C ILE A 43 -7.95 -8.57 -24.72
N ASN A 44 -8.78 -9.32 -24.01
CA ASN A 44 -10.21 -9.36 -24.23
C ASN A 44 -10.87 -8.17 -23.49
N PRO A 45 -11.31 -7.10 -24.18
CA PRO A 45 -11.85 -5.92 -23.51
C PRO A 45 -13.09 -6.22 -22.65
N ARG A 46 -13.81 -7.31 -22.95
CA ARG A 46 -14.97 -7.72 -22.15
C ARG A 46 -14.60 -8.13 -20.73
N SER A 47 -13.35 -8.53 -20.46
CA SER A 47 -12.93 -8.86 -19.09
C SER A 47 -12.93 -7.64 -18.17
N TYR A 48 -12.83 -6.44 -18.72
CA TYR A 48 -12.93 -5.18 -17.97
C TYR A 48 -14.37 -4.76 -17.64
N ASN A 49 -15.38 -5.47 -18.18
CA ASN A 49 -16.79 -5.25 -17.87
C ASN A 49 -17.24 -5.99 -16.61
N ILE A 50 -16.37 -6.79 -15.99
CA ILE A 50 -16.65 -7.38 -14.68
C ILE A 50 -16.53 -6.25 -13.66
N GLN A 51 -17.64 -5.85 -13.06
CA GLN A 51 -17.65 -4.82 -12.04
C GLN A 51 -16.88 -5.29 -10.80
N ASP A 52 -16.02 -4.42 -10.28
CA ASP A 52 -15.20 -4.60 -9.07
C ASP A 52 -14.79 -6.07 -8.77
N PRO A 53 -14.01 -6.71 -9.66
CA PRO A 53 -13.82 -8.14 -9.66
C PRO A 53 -13.05 -8.62 -8.43
N TYR A 54 -13.50 -9.75 -7.87
CA TYR A 54 -12.79 -10.53 -6.85
C TYR A 54 -11.51 -11.19 -7.39
N LEU A 55 -10.65 -11.64 -6.47
CA LEU A 55 -9.50 -12.49 -6.75
C LEU A 55 -9.92 -13.85 -7.29
N THR A 56 -9.08 -14.45 -8.12
CA THR A 56 -9.16 -15.86 -8.48
C THR A 56 -8.58 -16.72 -7.36
N CYS A 57 -8.80 -18.05 -7.39
CA CYS A 57 -8.11 -18.96 -6.48
C CYS A 57 -6.59 -18.79 -6.52
N LYS A 58 -6.03 -18.58 -7.72
CA LYS A 58 -4.60 -18.30 -7.90
C LYS A 58 -4.20 -16.95 -7.28
N GLY A 59 -5.01 -15.91 -7.43
CA GLY A 59 -4.78 -14.61 -6.78
C GLY A 59 -4.78 -14.70 -5.25
N ILE A 60 -5.64 -15.54 -4.67
CA ILE A 60 -5.67 -15.81 -3.23
C ILE A 60 -4.36 -16.48 -2.78
N GLU A 61 -3.90 -17.50 -3.51
CA GLU A 61 -2.62 -18.17 -3.19
C GLU A 61 -1.44 -17.23 -3.33
N GLN A 62 -1.41 -16.38 -4.36
CA GLN A 62 -0.40 -15.33 -4.52
C GLN A 62 -0.34 -14.41 -3.29
N ALA A 63 -1.50 -13.94 -2.80
CA ALA A 63 -1.55 -13.08 -1.63
C ALA A 63 -1.06 -13.79 -0.34
N LYS A 64 -1.38 -15.08 -0.18
CA LYS A 64 -0.85 -15.90 0.93
C LYS A 64 0.67 -16.08 0.84
N THR A 65 1.21 -16.34 -0.35
CA THR A 65 2.66 -16.41 -0.56
C THR A 65 3.32 -15.06 -0.24
N THR A 66 2.71 -13.94 -0.65
CA THR A 66 3.21 -12.59 -0.29
C THR A 66 3.25 -12.41 1.22
N ARG A 67 2.22 -12.85 1.97
CA ARG A 67 2.25 -12.84 3.44
C ARG A 67 3.49 -13.51 4.00
N GLU A 68 3.74 -14.75 3.58
CA GLU A 68 4.87 -15.55 4.08
C GLU A 68 6.22 -14.89 3.77
N GLN A 69 6.34 -14.24 2.61
CA GLN A 69 7.55 -13.51 2.26
C GLN A 69 7.73 -12.23 3.09
N MET A 70 6.64 -11.50 3.33
CA MET A 70 6.68 -10.26 4.12
C MET A 70 6.99 -10.56 5.60
N THR A 71 6.32 -11.55 6.21
CA THR A 71 6.55 -11.92 7.62
C THR A 71 7.95 -12.43 7.88
N LYS A 72 8.61 -13.03 6.89
CA LYS A 72 10.02 -13.45 6.98
C LYS A 72 11.02 -12.31 6.87
N ARG A 73 10.65 -11.21 6.21
CA ARG A 73 11.61 -10.14 5.83
C ARG A 73 11.45 -8.86 6.64
N TYR A 74 10.24 -8.57 7.11
CA TYR A 74 9.90 -7.27 7.68
C TYR A 74 9.07 -7.43 8.96
N PRO A 75 9.18 -6.47 9.90
CA PRO A 75 8.26 -6.39 11.03
C PRO A 75 6.82 -6.15 10.56
N VAL A 76 5.87 -6.35 11.48
CA VAL A 76 4.48 -5.94 11.26
C VAL A 76 4.46 -4.44 10.93
N PRO A 77 3.82 -4.02 9.84
CA PRO A 77 3.82 -2.61 9.45
C PRO A 77 2.98 -1.77 10.42
N ASN A 78 3.31 -0.48 10.53
CA ASN A 78 2.51 0.44 11.32
C ASN A 78 1.14 0.71 10.67
N ASN A 79 1.14 0.79 9.33
CA ASN A 79 -0.05 1.12 8.57
C ASN A 79 -0.05 0.38 7.22
N VAL A 80 -1.24 -0.01 6.77
CA VAL A 80 -1.49 -0.53 5.44
C VAL A 80 -2.52 0.36 4.77
N LEU A 81 -2.12 1.05 3.71
CA LEU A 81 -3.03 1.74 2.82
C LEU A 81 -3.44 0.80 1.71
N THR A 82 -4.74 0.64 1.49
CA THR A 82 -5.26 -0.25 0.45
C THR A 82 -6.23 0.46 -0.47
N SER A 83 -6.18 0.13 -1.76
CA SER A 83 -7.23 0.55 -2.67
C SER A 83 -8.57 -0.06 -2.25
N PRO A 84 -9.68 0.68 -2.36
CA PRO A 84 -11.01 0.20 -1.98
C PRO A 84 -11.66 -0.74 -3.00
N LEU A 85 -10.94 -1.19 -4.04
CA LEU A 85 -11.42 -2.20 -4.99
C LEU A 85 -11.33 -3.60 -4.37
N LEU A 86 -12.28 -4.49 -4.67
CA LEU A 86 -12.41 -5.79 -4.00
C LEU A 86 -11.13 -6.64 -4.10
N ARG A 87 -10.54 -6.72 -5.29
CA ARG A 87 -9.25 -7.42 -5.49
C ARG A 87 -8.12 -6.93 -4.58
N THR A 88 -8.04 -5.63 -4.30
CA THR A 88 -7.00 -5.07 -3.42
C THR A 88 -7.35 -5.29 -1.95
N LEU A 89 -8.62 -5.17 -1.58
CA LEU A 89 -9.11 -5.49 -0.24
C LEU A 89 -8.88 -6.96 0.12
N GLU A 90 -9.24 -7.89 -0.77
CA GLU A 90 -9.00 -9.32 -0.56
C GLU A 90 -7.51 -9.63 -0.49
N THR A 91 -6.69 -9.05 -1.36
CA THR A 91 -5.22 -9.22 -1.28
C THR A 91 -4.72 -8.77 0.08
N THR A 92 -5.16 -7.58 0.52
CA THR A 92 -4.76 -6.99 1.81
C THR A 92 -5.12 -7.89 2.97
N LEU A 93 -6.36 -8.38 3.03
CA LEU A 93 -6.85 -9.23 4.13
C LEU A 93 -6.27 -10.64 4.11
N ARG A 94 -5.74 -11.12 2.98
CA ARG A 94 -4.98 -12.37 2.93
C ARG A 94 -3.54 -12.19 3.38
N ILE A 95 -2.96 -11.00 3.15
CA ILE A 95 -1.62 -10.64 3.64
C ILE A 95 -1.65 -10.33 5.13
N PHE A 96 -2.60 -9.53 5.57
CA PHE A 96 -2.79 -9.07 6.95
C PHE A 96 -4.16 -9.55 7.44
N PRO A 97 -4.30 -10.84 7.77
CA PRO A 97 -5.56 -11.37 8.28
C PRO A 97 -5.88 -10.71 9.62
N PHE A 98 -7.14 -10.27 9.76
CA PHE A 98 -7.62 -9.72 11.02
C PHE A 98 -7.98 -10.84 11.99
N ALA A 99 -7.35 -10.82 13.16
CA ALA A 99 -7.65 -11.73 14.25
C ALA A 99 -8.47 -10.99 15.31
N ASN A 100 -9.75 -11.35 15.46
CA ASN A 100 -10.65 -10.79 16.48
C ASN A 100 -10.75 -11.68 17.73
N ASP A 101 -9.73 -12.51 17.97
CA ASP A 101 -9.69 -13.56 18.99
C ASP A 101 -9.05 -13.11 20.30
N GLY A 102 -8.84 -11.80 20.50
CA GLY A 102 -8.09 -11.28 21.64
C GLY A 102 -6.59 -11.54 21.56
N SER A 103 -6.08 -11.94 20.39
CA SER A 103 -4.64 -12.05 20.09
C SER A 103 -3.88 -10.80 20.56
N ILE A 104 -2.84 -11.04 21.37
CA ILE A 104 -1.89 -10.02 21.85
C ILE A 104 -0.91 -9.61 20.72
N TYR A 105 -0.95 -10.29 19.56
CA TYR A 105 -0.06 -9.95 18.45
C TYR A 105 -0.44 -8.61 17.81
N PRO A 106 0.55 -7.73 17.58
CA PRO A 106 0.31 -6.46 16.92
C PRO A 106 -0.23 -6.69 15.51
N GLN A 107 -1.32 -6.01 15.18
CA GLN A 107 -1.91 -5.98 13.84
C GLN A 107 -1.71 -4.59 13.24
N PRO A 108 -1.47 -4.49 11.94
CA PRO A 108 -1.32 -3.20 11.32
C PRO A 108 -2.69 -2.51 11.22
N GLN A 109 -2.69 -1.18 11.30
CA GLN A 109 -3.89 -0.42 10.96
C GLN A 109 -4.13 -0.46 9.46
N ILE A 110 -5.27 -0.96 9.00
CA ILE A 110 -5.61 -1.05 7.58
C ILE A 110 -6.61 0.05 7.22
N VAL A 111 -6.27 0.90 6.24
CA VAL A 111 -7.10 2.04 5.83
C VAL A 111 -7.33 2.02 4.32
N ALA A 112 -8.61 2.10 3.91
CA ALA A 112 -8.98 2.20 2.52
C ALA A 112 -8.81 3.63 1.98
N TYR A 113 -8.19 3.78 0.80
CA TYR A 113 -7.89 5.10 0.23
C TYR A 113 -8.17 5.19 -1.28
N ASP A 114 -9.09 6.08 -1.68
CA ASP A 114 -9.63 6.17 -3.04
C ASP A 114 -8.60 6.58 -4.12
N ASP A 115 -7.54 7.31 -3.75
CA ASP A 115 -6.47 7.68 -4.67
C ASP A 115 -5.50 6.52 -4.97
N LEU A 116 -5.66 5.36 -4.31
CA LEU A 116 -4.96 4.14 -4.67
C LEU A 116 -5.67 3.32 -5.75
N ARG A 117 -6.86 3.72 -6.19
CA ARG A 117 -7.59 2.99 -7.25
C ARG A 117 -6.83 3.03 -8.57
N GLU A 118 -7.05 1.98 -9.37
CA GLU A 118 -6.51 1.87 -10.72
C GLU A 118 -6.95 3.05 -11.60
N SER A 119 -6.11 3.40 -12.56
CA SER A 119 -6.40 4.39 -13.59
C SER A 119 -7.16 3.76 -14.76
N GLY A 120 -7.96 4.56 -15.45
CA GLY A 120 -8.69 4.14 -16.65
C GLY A 120 -10.20 4.01 -16.42
N ALA A 121 -10.94 4.25 -17.50
CA ALA A 121 -12.40 4.34 -17.49
C ALA A 121 -13.05 2.98 -17.79
N TYR A 122 -12.76 2.00 -16.94
CA TYR A 122 -13.30 0.64 -17.05
C TYR A 122 -14.19 0.31 -15.85
N LEU A 123 -15.23 -0.49 -16.07
CA LEU A 123 -16.19 -0.86 -15.03
C LEU A 123 -15.53 -1.63 -13.88
N CYS A 124 -14.48 -2.41 -14.17
CA CYS A 124 -13.67 -3.08 -13.15
C CYS A 124 -12.90 -2.14 -12.21
N ASN A 125 -12.79 -0.85 -12.53
CA ASN A 125 -12.12 0.17 -11.69
C ASN A 125 -13.10 1.02 -10.87
N VAL A 126 -14.40 0.71 -10.96
CA VAL A 126 -15.45 1.32 -10.14
C VAL A 126 -15.62 0.46 -8.90
N ARG A 127 -15.36 1.05 -7.72
CA ARG A 127 -15.57 0.38 -6.45
C ARG A 127 -17.04 0.32 -6.07
N GLN A 128 -17.37 -0.59 -5.14
CA GLN A 128 -18.64 -0.56 -4.43
C GLN A 128 -18.83 0.72 -3.58
N THR A 129 -20.06 0.95 -3.11
CA THR A 129 -20.36 2.08 -2.22
C THR A 129 -19.64 1.91 -0.88
N THR A 130 -19.41 3.02 -0.17
CA THR A 130 -18.71 2.96 1.13
C THR A 130 -19.51 2.18 2.17
N LEU A 131 -20.85 2.25 2.12
CA LEU A 131 -21.72 1.47 2.99
C LEU A 131 -21.60 -0.04 2.72
N ASP A 132 -21.60 -0.45 1.44
CA ASP A 132 -21.43 -1.86 1.08
C ASP A 132 -20.06 -2.38 1.52
N LEU A 133 -19.01 -1.59 1.31
CA LEU A 133 -17.65 -1.95 1.75
C LEU A 133 -17.57 -2.09 3.28
N ALA A 134 -18.11 -1.13 4.03
CA ALA A 134 -18.12 -1.18 5.49
C ALA A 134 -18.85 -2.42 6.01
N ASN A 135 -20.07 -2.67 5.52
CA ASN A 135 -20.86 -3.85 5.90
C ASN A 135 -20.10 -5.17 5.69
N ASN A 136 -19.32 -5.27 4.62
CA ASN A 136 -18.64 -6.53 4.24
C ASN A 136 -17.22 -6.69 4.81
N TYR A 137 -16.56 -5.61 5.25
CA TYR A 137 -15.13 -5.62 5.54
C TYR A 137 -14.69 -4.83 6.79
N GLU A 138 -15.53 -3.97 7.36
CA GLU A 138 -15.15 -3.21 8.57
C GLU A 138 -14.93 -4.13 9.77
N HIS A 139 -15.79 -5.15 9.92
CA HIS A 139 -15.61 -6.22 10.91
C HIS A 139 -14.36 -7.08 10.71
N LYS A 140 -13.63 -6.89 9.59
CA LYS A 140 -12.33 -7.49 9.28
C LYS A 140 -11.18 -6.49 9.47
N GLY A 141 -11.39 -5.40 10.21
CA GLY A 141 -10.36 -4.44 10.59
C GLY A 141 -9.98 -3.41 9.53
N VAL A 142 -10.78 -3.25 8.46
CA VAL A 142 -10.53 -2.21 7.44
C VAL A 142 -11.29 -0.94 7.78
N ASP A 143 -10.57 0.17 7.91
CA ASP A 143 -11.15 1.49 8.13
C ASP A 143 -11.49 2.16 6.78
N PHE A 144 -12.77 2.53 6.61
CA PHE A 144 -13.30 3.17 5.41
C PHE A 144 -13.56 4.68 5.58
N THR A 145 -13.23 5.27 6.74
CA THR A 145 -13.52 6.68 7.08
C THR A 145 -12.87 7.67 6.12
N ALA A 146 -11.72 7.32 5.54
CA ALA A 146 -11.03 8.17 4.56
C ALA A 146 -11.71 8.19 3.18
N LEU A 147 -12.75 7.38 2.95
CA LEU A 147 -13.49 7.34 1.69
C LEU A 147 -14.66 8.35 1.69
N PRO A 148 -14.94 9.01 0.55
CA PRO A 148 -16.20 9.72 0.37
C PRO A 148 -17.38 8.73 0.40
N PRO A 149 -18.59 9.15 0.84
CA PRO A 149 -19.77 8.28 0.87
C PRO A 149 -20.13 7.68 -0.50
N ILE A 150 -19.93 8.49 -1.56
CA ILE A 150 -20.25 8.14 -2.94
C ILE A 150 -18.98 7.64 -3.63
N ALA A 151 -19.10 6.52 -4.35
CA ALA A 151 -18.01 6.00 -5.17
C ALA A 151 -17.62 7.04 -6.24
N PRO A 152 -16.32 7.36 -6.42
CA PRO A 152 -15.95 8.36 -7.40
C PRO A 152 -16.24 7.87 -8.83
N PRO A 153 -16.42 8.79 -9.80
CA PRO A 153 -16.79 8.43 -11.16
C PRO A 153 -15.75 7.50 -11.82
N MET A 154 -16.23 6.65 -12.73
CA MET A 154 -15.39 5.72 -13.51
C MET A 154 -14.27 6.46 -14.27
N LYS A 155 -14.60 7.59 -14.90
CA LYS A 155 -13.62 8.46 -15.52
C LYS A 155 -13.13 9.47 -14.51
N SER A 156 -11.88 9.32 -14.08
CA SER A 156 -11.24 10.32 -13.23
C SER A 156 -10.81 11.54 -14.06
N THR A 157 -10.99 12.72 -13.48
CA THR A 157 -10.44 13.99 -14.01
C THR A 157 -8.96 14.15 -13.67
N ILE A 158 -8.47 13.43 -12.65
CA ILE A 158 -7.10 13.46 -12.18
C ILE A 158 -6.25 12.51 -13.03
N ARG A 159 -5.17 13.01 -13.60
CA ARG A 159 -4.21 12.17 -14.34
C ARG A 159 -3.45 11.27 -13.40
N THR A 160 -3.02 10.12 -13.90
CA THR A 160 -2.19 9.17 -13.15
C THR A 160 -1.01 9.82 -12.43
N LYS A 161 -0.20 10.65 -13.12
CA LYS A 161 0.98 11.27 -12.51
C LYS A 161 0.62 12.16 -11.32
N GLN A 162 -0.46 12.93 -11.46
CA GLN A 162 -0.99 13.77 -10.39
C GLN A 162 -1.50 12.91 -9.21
N ARG A 163 -2.19 11.80 -9.49
CA ARG A 163 -2.64 10.86 -8.46
C ARG A 163 -1.46 10.25 -7.69
N ALA A 164 -0.41 9.84 -8.39
CA ALA A 164 0.81 9.31 -7.76
C ALA A 164 1.48 10.35 -6.85
N GLU A 165 1.53 11.61 -7.27
CA GLU A 165 2.04 12.71 -6.45
C GLU A 165 1.18 12.97 -5.20
N ILE A 166 -0.15 12.97 -5.35
CA ILE A 166 -1.08 13.07 -4.22
C ILE A 166 -0.82 11.93 -3.22
N VAL A 167 -0.75 10.69 -3.69
CA VAL A 167 -0.49 9.51 -2.85
C VAL A 167 0.86 9.64 -2.14
N ARG A 168 1.93 10.02 -2.85
CA ARG A 168 3.26 10.22 -2.27
C ARG A 168 3.23 11.25 -1.14
N ASN A 169 2.58 12.40 -1.39
CA ASN A 169 2.44 13.46 -0.40
C ASN A 169 1.65 12.98 0.83
N GLN A 170 0.57 12.21 0.64
CA GLN A 170 -0.21 11.66 1.76
C GLN A 170 0.60 10.63 2.57
N ILE A 171 1.37 9.76 1.92
CA ILE A 171 2.26 8.80 2.61
C ILE A 171 3.29 9.54 3.47
N THR A 172 3.86 10.64 2.98
CA THR A 172 4.77 11.49 3.76
C THR A 172 4.07 12.10 4.99
N VAL A 173 2.83 12.55 4.85
CA VAL A 173 2.02 13.05 5.98
C VAL A 173 1.80 11.95 7.01
N ILE A 174 1.35 10.78 6.58
CA ILE A 174 1.11 9.62 7.46
C ILE A 174 2.39 9.22 8.19
N SER A 175 3.53 9.11 7.49
CA SER A 175 4.82 8.82 8.12
C SER A 175 5.18 9.85 9.21
N LYS A 176 4.99 11.14 8.95
CA LYS A 176 5.22 12.20 9.94
C LYS A 176 4.28 12.07 11.15
N LEU A 177 3.01 11.71 10.93
CA LEU A 177 2.06 11.49 12.02
C LEU A 177 2.50 10.31 12.90
N ILE A 178 2.86 9.17 12.29
CA ILE A 178 3.33 7.99 13.01
C ILE A 178 4.55 8.32 13.89
N LYS A 179 5.55 9.00 13.30
CA LYS A 179 6.77 9.44 14.02
C LYS A 179 6.51 10.41 15.16
N LYS A 180 5.41 11.16 15.12
CA LYS A 180 5.01 12.14 16.15
C LYS A 180 4.13 11.54 17.25
N GLY A 181 3.84 10.23 17.22
CA GLY A 181 2.97 9.58 18.20
C GLY A 181 1.51 9.43 17.76
N GLY A 182 1.20 9.79 16.52
CA GLY A 182 -0.12 9.63 15.90
C GLY A 182 -0.79 10.97 15.56
N GLY A 183 -1.98 10.89 14.97
CA GLY A 183 -2.83 12.04 14.65
C GLY A 183 -3.86 11.77 13.58
N VAL A 184 -4.71 12.76 13.29
CA VAL A 184 -5.84 12.58 12.36
C VAL A 184 -5.40 12.83 10.92
N TRP A 185 -5.71 11.88 10.04
CA TRP A 185 -5.53 11.96 8.59
C TRP A 185 -6.85 11.59 7.91
N LYS A 186 -7.44 12.54 7.17
CA LYS A 186 -8.70 12.33 6.43
C LYS A 186 -9.82 11.68 7.27
N GLY A 187 -9.95 12.10 8.53
CA GLY A 187 -10.95 11.57 9.47
C GLY A 187 -10.53 10.28 10.20
N VAL A 188 -9.47 9.60 9.74
CA VAL A 188 -8.90 8.42 10.39
C VAL A 188 -7.86 8.84 11.42
N TYR A 189 -7.90 8.26 12.62
CA TYR A 189 -6.82 8.45 13.59
C TYR A 189 -5.67 7.47 13.30
N ILE A 190 -4.53 7.98 12.83
CA ILE A 190 -3.32 7.20 12.56
C ILE A 190 -2.56 7.00 13.87
N GLN A 191 -2.25 5.75 14.20
CA GLN A 191 -1.51 5.39 15.42
C GLN A 191 -0.01 5.67 15.30
N GLY A 192 0.63 6.11 16.39
CA GLY A 192 2.07 6.30 16.47
C GLY A 192 2.86 5.06 16.90
N THR A 193 4.19 5.16 16.83
CA THR A 193 5.11 4.15 17.38
C THR A 193 5.14 4.26 18.92
N GLY A 194 4.29 3.53 19.65
CA GLY A 194 4.44 3.52 21.12
C GLY A 194 3.33 2.99 22.03
N GLN A 195 2.26 2.35 21.55
CA GLN A 195 1.17 1.95 22.46
C GLN A 195 1.40 0.66 23.27
N ASN A 196 2.42 -0.17 22.98
CA ASN A 196 2.58 -1.49 23.61
C ASN A 196 3.81 -1.69 24.51
N THR A 197 4.57 -0.64 24.81
CA THR A 197 5.72 -0.75 25.72
C THR A 197 5.58 0.28 26.83
N GLY A 198 5.58 -0.17 28.08
CA GLY A 198 5.51 0.66 29.28
C GLY A 198 6.64 1.71 29.38
N PRO A 199 6.89 2.32 30.55
CA PRO A 199 7.65 3.58 30.70
C PRO A 199 9.16 3.50 30.44
N ARG A 200 9.64 2.57 29.61
CA ARG A 200 11.03 2.47 29.15
C ARG A 200 11.17 3.19 27.80
N ILE A 201 11.94 4.27 27.81
CA ILE A 201 12.73 4.84 26.70
C ILE A 201 12.15 4.52 25.32
N GLN A 202 11.34 5.43 24.76
CA GLN A 202 10.91 5.39 23.36
C GLN A 202 12.14 5.50 22.46
N MET A 203 12.75 4.37 22.12
CA MET A 203 13.66 4.33 20.99
C MET A 203 12.83 4.62 19.74
N LYS A 204 13.26 5.61 18.96
CA LYS A 204 12.63 5.94 17.68
C LYS A 204 12.69 4.69 16.77
N GLN A 205 11.54 4.11 16.46
CA GLN A 205 11.45 2.92 15.61
C GLN A 205 11.26 3.32 14.14
N ASP A 206 11.81 2.52 13.23
CA ASP A 206 11.53 2.64 11.80
C ASP A 206 10.03 2.53 11.53
N VAL A 207 9.56 3.31 10.56
CA VAL A 207 8.16 3.33 10.15
C VAL A 207 7.99 2.48 8.89
N HIS A 208 7.11 1.50 8.95
CA HIS A 208 6.78 0.62 7.84
C HIS A 208 5.34 0.89 7.38
N ILE A 209 5.19 1.35 6.15
CA ILE A 209 3.88 1.56 5.50
C ILE A 209 3.79 0.63 4.31
N VAL A 210 2.73 -0.15 4.23
CA VAL A 210 2.45 -1.01 3.07
C VAL A 210 1.37 -0.34 2.23
N VAL A 211 1.55 -0.32 0.92
CA VAL A 211 0.58 0.22 -0.04
C VAL A 211 0.14 -0.92 -0.95
N VAL A 212 -1.10 -1.37 -0.78
CA VAL A 212 -1.71 -2.40 -1.61
C VAL A 212 -2.57 -1.75 -2.69
N SER A 213 -2.12 -1.82 -3.94
CA SER A 213 -2.74 -1.12 -5.07
C SER A 213 -2.66 -1.99 -6.34
N HIS A 214 -2.55 -1.35 -7.50
CA HIS A 214 -2.65 -1.99 -8.81
C HIS A 214 -1.33 -1.92 -9.59
N GLY A 215 -1.28 -2.67 -10.68
CA GLY A 215 -0.10 -2.72 -11.52
C GLY A 215 -0.01 -1.49 -12.39
N PHE A 216 0.77 -0.49 -11.96
CA PHE A 216 1.17 0.57 -12.87
C PHE A 216 2.31 0.10 -13.77
N SER A 217 2.17 0.27 -15.08
CA SER A 217 3.23 0.03 -16.05
C SER A 217 4.30 1.11 -15.89
N HIS A 218 5.16 1.00 -14.88
CA HIS A 218 6.37 1.82 -14.78
C HIS A 218 7.48 1.11 -15.55
N ASN A 219 8.03 1.81 -16.53
CA ASN A 219 9.30 1.46 -17.15
C ASN A 219 10.37 1.55 -16.03
N PRO A 220 11.16 0.49 -15.77
CA PRO A 220 12.12 0.47 -14.65
C PRO A 220 13.11 1.66 -14.61
N ALA A 221 13.32 2.35 -15.73
CA ALA A 221 14.19 3.51 -15.85
C ALA A 221 13.78 4.74 -15.00
N GLU A 222 12.50 4.91 -14.66
CA GLU A 222 12.06 6.08 -13.86
C GLU A 222 12.32 5.93 -12.35
N LEU A 223 12.70 4.75 -11.86
CA LEU A 223 13.10 4.54 -10.46
C LEU A 223 14.57 4.86 -10.20
N GLU A 224 15.45 4.72 -11.20
CA GLU A 224 16.86 5.11 -11.08
C GLU A 224 17.03 6.64 -11.03
N GLU A 225 16.16 7.39 -11.70
CA GLU A 225 16.22 8.86 -11.76
C GLU A 225 15.79 9.55 -10.45
N ILE A 226 15.10 8.84 -9.56
CA ILE A 226 14.66 9.35 -8.26
C ILE A 226 15.79 9.28 -7.22
N GLN A 227 16.77 8.39 -7.43
CA GLN A 227 17.90 8.25 -6.52
C GLN A 227 19.01 9.27 -6.82
N THR A 228 19.07 9.80 -8.05
CA THR A 228 20.07 10.78 -8.47
C THR A 228 19.68 12.24 -8.24
N ARG A 229 18.39 12.55 -8.08
CA ARG A 229 17.91 13.94 -7.83
C ARG A 229 17.80 14.32 -6.34
N GLY A 230 18.07 13.39 -5.43
CA GLY A 230 18.04 13.64 -3.99
C GLY A 230 19.31 14.30 -3.43
N ASP A 231 20.39 14.38 -4.22
CA ASP A 231 21.71 14.82 -3.77
C ASP A 231 22.17 16.17 -4.37
N GLU A 232 21.31 16.91 -5.09
CA GLU A 232 21.71 18.19 -5.71
C GLU A 232 20.99 19.45 -5.23
N ASP A 233 20.14 19.41 -4.20
CA ASP A 233 19.58 20.65 -3.61
C ASP A 233 19.55 20.63 -2.07
N ILE A 234 20.58 21.27 -1.51
CA ILE A 234 20.81 21.79 -0.13
C ILE A 234 21.39 20.82 0.91
#